data_AF-A0ABD5QEI2-F1
#
_entry.id   AF-A0ABD5QEI2-F1
#
_cell.length_a   1.000
_cell.length_b   1.000
_cell.length_c   1.000
_cell.angle_alpha   90.00
_cell.angle_beta   90.00
_cell.angle_gamma   90.00
#
_symmetry.space_group_name_H-M   'P 1'
#
loop_
_entity.id
_entity.type
_entity.pdbx_description
1 polymer ?
#
loop_
_entity_poly.entity_id
_entity_poly.type
_entity_poly.pdbx_seq_one_letter_code
_entity_poly.pdbx_strand_id
1 'polypeptide(L)'
;MNAAQYGLLARAVVEKQLILLRRYWINTAMMLVASYLFFAMIFFGGRAVGGAGIGDTLDGVVVGFFLLTAATAAYFDVAGNVMREAQWGTLEQLFMSPFGIGRVMAIKSAFNVALSAAVAFTLLAVMLVTTDRTLSVDPLTVVPLLVLTILSAVGLGFVFAGLSLLYKRIENVSQLMQFSFIALIAAPAAVDSPAIVALPLSHGSALLSRAMTDGVRLWEFPVLELGLLVGNGLAYLLVGAVAFSVLVRRARKLGVMGHY
;
A
#
# COMPACT_ATOMS: atom_id res chain seq x y z
N MET A 1 26.03 -15.33 -8.16
CA MET A 1 25.81 -14.55 -6.91
C MET A 1 25.40 -15.53 -5.83
N ASN A 2 26.02 -15.46 -4.67
CA ASN A 2 25.79 -16.41 -3.58
C ASN A 2 24.73 -15.87 -2.59
N ALA A 3 24.05 -16.75 -1.85
CA ALA A 3 23.01 -16.37 -0.88
C ALA A 3 23.47 -15.30 0.13
N ALA A 4 24.74 -15.36 0.55
CA ALA A 4 25.36 -14.37 1.44
C ALA A 4 25.35 -12.94 0.85
N GLN A 5 25.54 -12.79 -0.47
CA GLN A 5 25.53 -11.48 -1.13
C GLN A 5 24.11 -10.88 -1.17
N TYR A 6 23.08 -11.73 -1.31
CA TYR A 6 21.68 -11.28 -1.23
C TYR A 6 21.28 -10.87 0.19
N GLY A 7 21.77 -11.58 1.21
CA GLY A 7 21.57 -11.20 2.61
C GLY A 7 22.21 -9.85 2.95
N LEU A 8 23.42 -9.59 2.45
CA LEU A 8 24.08 -8.30 2.60
C LEU A 8 23.33 -7.16 1.91
N LEU A 9 22.84 -7.39 0.68
CA LEU A 9 22.00 -6.40 0.00
C LEU A 9 20.74 -6.09 0.81
N ALA A 10 20.04 -7.12 1.29
CA ALA A 10 18.82 -6.96 2.07
C ALA A 10 19.08 -6.12 3.33
N ARG A 11 20.13 -6.46 4.08
CA ARG A 11 20.56 -5.70 5.25
C ARG A 11 20.85 -4.24 4.92
N ALA A 12 21.66 -3.97 3.90
CA ALA A 12 22.03 -2.61 3.52
C ALA A 12 20.81 -1.76 3.09
N VAL A 13 19.88 -2.36 2.35
CA VAL A 13 18.63 -1.69 1.96
C VAL A 13 17.76 -1.37 3.18
N VAL A 14 17.59 -2.33 4.08
CA VAL A 14 16.80 -2.14 5.31
C VAL A 14 17.45 -1.08 6.21
N GLU A 15 18.77 -1.13 6.39
CA GLU A 15 19.51 -0.13 7.16
C GLU A 15 19.34 1.28 6.58
N LYS A 16 19.47 1.44 5.25
CA LYS A 16 19.20 2.71 4.58
C LYS A 16 17.77 3.20 4.87
N GLN A 17 16.77 2.33 4.77
CA GLN A 17 15.38 2.71 5.03
C GLN A 17 15.13 3.11 6.49
N LEU A 18 15.69 2.39 7.45
CA LEU A 18 15.58 2.72 8.88
C LEU A 18 16.26 4.05 9.21
N ILE A 19 17.43 4.32 8.63
CA ILE A 19 18.12 5.61 8.77
C ILE A 19 17.25 6.75 8.22
N LEU A 20 16.67 6.58 7.03
CA LEU A 20 15.76 7.58 6.45
C LEU A 20 14.53 7.79 7.32
N LEU A 21 13.88 6.73 7.79
CA LEU A 21 12.71 6.82 8.66
C LEU A 21 13.02 7.57 9.96
N ARG A 22 14.16 7.26 10.59
CA ARG A 22 14.60 7.97 11.81
C ARG A 22 14.96 9.42 11.52
N ARG A 23 15.60 9.70 10.39
CA ARG A 23 16.01 11.06 10.00
C ARG A 23 14.81 11.94 9.66
N TYR A 24 13.79 11.37 9.03
CA TYR A 24 12.57 12.06 8.60
C TYR A 24 11.36 11.65 9.45
N TRP A 25 11.56 11.43 10.75
CA TRP A 25 10.49 10.99 11.67
C TRP A 25 9.36 12.01 11.75
N ILE A 26 9.68 13.31 11.68
CA ILE A 26 8.69 14.41 11.68
C ILE A 26 7.76 14.27 10.48
N ASN A 27 8.28 13.92 9.30
CA ASN A 27 7.45 13.74 8.11
C ASN A 27 6.44 12.60 8.30
N THR A 28 6.89 11.48 8.88
CA THR A 28 6.02 10.34 9.19
C THR A 28 4.98 10.69 10.25
N ALA A 29 5.37 11.42 11.30
CA ALA A 29 4.47 11.87 12.34
C ALA A 29 3.41 12.85 11.80
N MET A 30 3.80 13.83 10.98
CA MET A 30 2.87 14.79 10.39
C MET A 30 1.92 14.12 9.40
N MET A 31 2.40 13.13 8.65
CA MET A 31 1.53 12.29 7.80
C MET A 31 0.48 11.55 8.63
N LEU A 32 0.87 10.94 9.76
CA LEU A 32 -0.07 10.28 10.67
C LEU A 32 -1.08 11.26 11.27
N VAL A 33 -0.63 12.43 11.72
CA VAL A 33 -1.50 13.47 12.28
C VAL A 33 -2.50 13.95 11.22
N ALA A 34 -2.04 14.27 10.01
CA ALA A 34 -2.93 14.70 8.92
C ALA A 34 -3.95 13.61 8.54
N SER A 35 -3.51 12.35 8.48
CA SER A 35 -4.39 11.21 8.20
C SER A 35 -5.43 11.02 9.31
N TYR A 36 -5.02 11.14 10.57
CA TYR A 36 -5.94 11.08 11.71
C TYR A 36 -6.95 12.23 11.70
N LEU A 37 -6.52 13.48 11.43
CA LEU A 37 -7.43 14.62 11.35
C LEU A 37 -8.46 14.43 10.23
N PHE A 38 -8.05 13.88 9.09
CA PHE A 38 -8.97 13.58 7.99
C PHE A 38 -9.96 12.47 8.36
N PHE A 39 -9.49 11.40 9.01
CA PHE A 39 -10.37 10.38 9.58
C PHE A 39 -11.36 10.97 10.58
N ALA A 40 -10.88 11.76 11.55
CA ALA A 40 -11.71 12.36 12.59
C ALA A 40 -12.80 13.25 11.99
N MET A 41 -12.47 14.03 10.95
CA MET A 41 -13.45 14.83 10.20
C MET A 41 -14.55 13.96 9.60
N ILE A 42 -14.20 12.87 8.92
CA ILE A 42 -15.18 11.97 8.30
C ILE A 42 -15.99 11.24 9.37
N PHE A 43 -15.33 10.69 10.40
CA PHE A 43 -15.94 9.87 11.42
C PHE A 43 -16.89 10.68 12.31
N PHE A 44 -16.39 11.74 12.94
CA PHE A 44 -17.20 12.56 13.85
C PHE A 44 -18.20 13.42 13.08
N GLY A 45 -17.86 13.88 11.88
CA GLY A 45 -18.79 14.55 10.98
C GLY A 45 -19.94 13.62 10.57
N GLY A 46 -19.63 12.39 10.18
CA GLY A 46 -20.62 11.35 9.89
C GLY A 46 -21.52 11.06 11.09
N ARG A 47 -20.91 10.86 12.28
CA ARG A 47 -21.65 10.65 13.55
C ARG A 47 -22.61 11.79 13.88
N ALA A 48 -22.18 13.03 13.69
CA ALA A 48 -23.00 14.21 13.99
C ALA A 48 -24.21 14.36 13.04
N VAL A 49 -24.04 13.97 11.77
CA VAL A 49 -25.09 14.13 10.74
C VAL A 49 -26.01 12.91 10.66
N GLY A 50 -25.49 11.69 10.83
CA GLY A 50 -26.23 10.44 10.60
C GLY A 50 -27.04 9.89 11.78
N GLY A 51 -26.93 10.49 12.97
CA GLY A 51 -27.72 10.09 14.14
C GLY A 51 -27.36 8.72 14.74
N ALA A 52 -28.30 8.06 15.42
CA ALA A 52 -28.03 6.83 16.17
C ALA A 52 -27.96 5.55 15.30
N GLY A 53 -28.45 5.58 14.05
CA GLY A 53 -28.57 4.41 13.18
C GLY A 53 -27.33 4.07 12.34
N ILE A 54 -26.25 4.86 12.43
CA ILE A 54 -25.05 4.73 11.60
C ILE A 54 -23.92 3.92 12.27
N GLY A 55 -24.24 3.16 13.31
CA GLY A 55 -23.30 2.30 14.04
C GLY A 55 -22.41 1.46 13.11
N ASP A 56 -23.01 0.55 12.37
CA ASP A 56 -22.29 -0.38 11.50
C ASP A 56 -21.56 0.32 10.35
N THR A 57 -22.14 1.42 9.84
CA THR A 57 -21.50 2.22 8.77
C THR A 57 -20.21 2.88 9.27
N LEU A 58 -20.16 3.28 10.54
CA LEU A 58 -18.99 3.88 11.16
C LEU A 58 -17.88 2.85 11.43
N ASP A 59 -18.23 1.59 11.71
CA ASP A 59 -17.25 0.49 11.79
C ASP A 59 -16.63 0.23 10.40
N GLY A 60 -17.45 0.23 9.36
CA GLY A 60 -17.00 0.19 7.97
C GLY A 60 -16.07 1.37 7.61
N VAL A 61 -16.32 2.57 8.12
CA VAL A 61 -15.43 3.73 7.94
C VAL A 61 -14.07 3.48 8.58
N VAL A 62 -14.00 2.92 9.80
CA VAL A 62 -12.73 2.61 10.47
C VAL A 62 -11.94 1.57 9.67
N VAL A 63 -12.57 0.47 9.27
CA VAL A 63 -11.90 -0.59 8.49
C VAL A 63 -11.46 -0.07 7.12
N GLY A 64 -12.33 0.66 6.43
CA GLY A 64 -12.05 1.26 5.13
C GLY A 64 -10.91 2.25 5.20
N PHE A 65 -10.86 3.11 6.21
CA PHE A 65 -9.77 4.08 6.40
C PHE A 65 -8.45 3.41 6.78
N PHE A 66 -8.49 2.36 7.61
CA PHE A 66 -7.32 1.53 7.93
C PHE A 66 -6.71 0.94 6.66
N LEU A 67 -7.52 0.30 5.81
CA LEU A 67 -7.05 -0.26 4.55
C LEU A 67 -6.58 0.83 3.57
N LEU A 68 -7.31 1.94 3.48
CA LEU A 68 -6.94 3.08 2.63
C LEU A 68 -5.56 3.61 3.01
N THR A 69 -5.28 3.74 4.31
CA THR A 69 -3.99 4.20 4.83
C THR A 69 -2.87 3.23 4.41
N ALA A 70 -3.06 1.93 4.61
CA ALA A 70 -2.08 0.92 4.24
C ALA A 70 -1.83 0.88 2.72
N ALA A 71 -2.90 0.91 1.92
CA ALA A 71 -2.83 0.86 0.47
C ALA A 71 -2.15 2.11 -0.12
N THR A 72 -2.51 3.28 0.41
CA THR A 72 -1.94 4.58 0.00
C THR A 72 -0.45 4.64 0.32
N ALA A 73 -0.05 4.25 1.53
CA ALA A 73 1.36 4.21 1.92
C ALA A 73 2.16 3.23 1.02
N ALA A 74 1.64 2.01 0.82
CA ALA A 74 2.31 1.00 0.00
C ALA A 74 2.48 1.45 -1.46
N TYR A 75 1.48 2.12 -2.02
CA TYR A 75 1.52 2.66 -3.37
C TYR A 75 2.54 3.82 -3.51
N PHE A 76 2.42 4.85 -2.66
CA PHE A 76 3.26 6.05 -2.77
C PHE A 76 4.72 5.79 -2.41
N ASP A 77 5.00 4.88 -1.46
CA ASP A 77 6.37 4.58 -1.08
C ASP A 77 7.14 3.88 -2.21
N VAL A 78 6.47 3.02 -2.99
CA VAL A 78 7.08 2.37 -4.17
C VAL A 78 7.36 3.40 -5.25
N ALA A 79 6.38 4.22 -5.60
CA ALA A 79 6.53 5.29 -6.60
C ALA A 79 7.61 6.31 -6.20
N GLY A 80 7.58 6.75 -4.94
CA GLY A 80 8.51 7.71 -4.37
C GLY A 80 9.94 7.16 -4.24
N ASN A 81 10.11 5.87 -3.95
CA ASN A 81 11.44 5.25 -3.84
C ASN A 81 12.23 5.36 -5.15
N VAL A 82 11.60 5.12 -6.28
CA VAL A 82 12.26 5.24 -7.59
C VAL A 82 12.57 6.69 -7.91
N MET A 83 11.63 7.59 -7.63
CA MET A 83 11.79 9.02 -7.88
C MET A 83 12.90 9.64 -7.04
N ARG A 84 13.03 9.26 -5.77
CA ARG A 84 14.13 9.70 -4.90
C ARG A 84 15.50 9.23 -5.40
N GLU A 85 15.63 7.99 -5.86
CA GLU A 85 16.91 7.52 -6.43
C GLU A 85 17.25 8.23 -7.75
N ALA A 86 16.24 8.60 -8.56
CA ALA A 86 16.45 9.44 -9.73
C ALA A 86 16.92 10.85 -9.35
N GLN A 87 16.26 11.50 -8.39
CA GLN A 87 16.61 12.83 -7.90
C GLN A 87 17.96 12.88 -7.19
N TRP A 88 18.36 11.81 -6.51
CA TRP A 88 19.67 11.72 -5.86
C TRP A 88 20.82 11.38 -6.83
N GLY A 89 20.53 11.15 -8.12
CA GLY A 89 21.53 10.75 -9.11
C GLY A 89 22.10 9.33 -8.89
N THR A 90 21.50 8.54 -8.01
CA THR A 90 21.95 7.18 -7.66
C THR A 90 21.32 6.11 -8.53
N LEU A 91 20.30 6.47 -9.33
CA LEU A 91 19.60 5.55 -10.23
C LEU A 91 20.56 4.83 -11.20
N GLU A 92 21.50 5.55 -11.81
CA GLU A 92 22.49 4.98 -12.73
C GLU A 92 23.44 4.01 -12.00
N GLN A 93 23.89 4.38 -10.80
CA GLN A 93 24.74 3.52 -9.97
C GLN A 93 24.02 2.21 -9.60
N LEU A 94 22.72 2.30 -9.29
CA LEU A 94 21.86 1.15 -9.03
C LEU A 94 21.72 0.22 -10.25
N PHE A 95 21.71 0.79 -11.45
CA PHE A 95 21.69 0.00 -12.68
C PHE A 95 23.01 -0.68 -13.01
N MET A 96 24.13 -0.02 -12.69
CA MET A 96 25.47 -0.57 -12.88
C MET A 96 25.87 -1.55 -11.76
N SER A 97 25.11 -1.57 -10.66
CA SER A 97 25.31 -2.53 -9.58
C SER A 97 25.07 -3.98 -10.05
N PRO A 98 25.80 -4.97 -9.51
CA PRO A 98 25.62 -6.38 -9.88
C PRO A 98 24.21 -6.92 -9.54
N PHE A 99 23.48 -6.25 -8.65
CA PHE A 99 22.13 -6.63 -8.24
C PHE A 99 21.05 -6.08 -9.17
N GLY A 100 21.29 -4.93 -9.82
CA GLY A 100 20.34 -4.22 -10.66
C GLY A 100 19.15 -3.63 -9.89
N ILE A 101 18.46 -2.66 -10.50
CA ILE A 101 17.38 -1.91 -9.83
C ILE A 101 16.21 -2.81 -9.39
N GLY A 102 15.86 -3.84 -10.18
CA GLY A 102 14.67 -4.65 -9.93
C GLY A 102 14.73 -5.41 -8.61
N ARG A 103 15.91 -5.98 -8.29
CA ARG A 103 16.12 -6.73 -7.05
C ARG A 103 16.15 -5.80 -5.84
N VAL A 104 16.81 -4.64 -5.97
CA VAL A 104 16.81 -3.62 -4.91
C VAL A 104 15.39 -3.12 -4.64
N MET A 105 14.62 -2.85 -5.69
CA MET A 105 13.23 -2.41 -5.53
C MET A 105 12.35 -3.50 -4.94
N ALA A 106 12.54 -4.78 -5.27
CA ALA A 106 11.79 -5.88 -4.65
C ALA A 106 12.01 -5.94 -3.12
N ILE A 107 13.27 -5.84 -2.67
CA ILE A 107 13.62 -5.80 -1.24
C ILE A 107 13.03 -4.55 -0.56
N LYS A 108 13.14 -3.38 -1.22
CA LYS A 108 12.54 -2.14 -0.72
C LYS A 108 11.03 -2.25 -0.60
N SER A 109 10.36 -2.85 -1.58
CA SER A 109 8.91 -3.03 -1.55
C SER A 109 8.49 -3.95 -0.41
N ALA A 110 9.24 -5.02 -0.12
CA ALA A 110 8.97 -5.86 1.04
C ALA A 110 9.08 -5.08 2.37
N PHE A 111 10.10 -4.23 2.51
CA PHE A 111 10.22 -3.33 3.66
C PHE A 111 9.06 -2.33 3.71
N ASN A 112 8.70 -1.70 2.59
CA ASN A 112 7.62 -0.73 2.50
C ASN A 112 6.26 -1.35 2.86
N VAL A 113 6.00 -2.60 2.48
CA VAL A 113 4.77 -3.32 2.86
C VAL A 113 4.69 -3.47 4.38
N ALA A 114 5.79 -3.89 5.02
CA ALA A 114 5.85 -4.00 6.47
C ALA A 114 5.68 -2.63 7.16
N LEU A 115 6.34 -1.59 6.63
CA LEU A 115 6.20 -0.22 7.14
C LEU A 115 4.78 0.32 6.96
N SER A 116 4.17 0.10 5.79
CA SER A 116 2.81 0.55 5.47
C SER A 116 1.79 -0.12 6.39
N ALA A 117 1.96 -1.42 6.66
CA ALA A 117 1.17 -2.13 7.65
C ALA A 117 1.39 -1.53 9.06
N ALA A 118 2.64 -1.32 9.49
CA ALA A 118 2.93 -0.75 10.81
C ALA A 118 2.33 0.66 10.99
N VAL A 119 2.40 1.51 9.97
CA VAL A 119 1.79 2.85 9.95
C VAL A 119 0.26 2.73 10.06
N ALA A 120 -0.35 1.84 9.27
CA ALA A 120 -1.79 1.62 9.31
C ALA A 120 -2.27 1.08 10.66
N PHE A 121 -1.55 0.12 11.27
CA PHE A 121 -1.87 -0.41 12.60
C PHE A 121 -1.70 0.65 13.70
N THR A 122 -0.66 1.49 13.60
CA THR A 122 -0.46 2.61 14.52
C THR A 122 -1.65 3.56 14.46
N LEU A 123 -2.11 3.90 13.25
CA LEU A 123 -3.26 4.77 13.06
C LEU A 123 -4.57 4.11 13.52
N LEU A 124 -4.77 2.83 13.23
CA LEU A 124 -5.93 2.05 13.68
C LEU A 124 -6.04 2.03 15.21
N ALA A 125 -4.92 1.84 15.93
CA ALA A 125 -4.92 1.88 17.39
C ALA A 125 -5.44 3.22 17.92
N VAL A 126 -5.00 4.34 17.32
CA VAL A 126 -5.49 5.68 17.68
C VAL A 126 -6.98 5.83 17.36
N MET A 127 -7.44 5.33 16.21
CA MET A 127 -8.86 5.36 15.84
C MET A 127 -9.73 4.59 16.83
N LEU A 128 -9.35 3.38 17.21
CA LEU A 128 -10.12 2.56 18.15
C LEU A 128 -10.24 3.22 19.53
N VAL A 129 -9.13 3.76 20.04
CA VAL A 129 -9.10 4.45 21.35
C VAL A 129 -9.95 5.72 21.35
N THR A 130 -9.94 6.48 20.26
CA THR A 130 -10.65 7.77 20.17
C THR A 130 -12.13 7.62 19.88
N THR A 131 -12.54 6.46 19.37
CA THR A 131 -13.88 6.23 18.84
C THR A 131 -14.73 5.29 19.72
N ASP A 132 -14.10 4.60 20.67
CA ASP A 132 -14.72 3.57 21.51
C ASP A 132 -15.42 2.46 20.70
N ARG A 133 -14.85 2.09 19.54
CA ARG A 133 -15.36 0.97 18.72
C ARG A 133 -14.73 -0.34 19.10
N THR A 134 -15.56 -1.38 19.12
CA THR A 134 -15.15 -2.76 19.40
C THR A 134 -15.02 -3.52 18.09
N LEU A 135 -13.86 -3.41 17.43
CA LEU A 135 -13.51 -4.24 16.27
C LEU A 135 -12.67 -5.45 16.73
N SER A 136 -12.87 -6.58 16.07
CA SER A 136 -12.04 -7.77 16.24
C SER A 136 -10.71 -7.56 15.51
N VAL A 137 -9.62 -7.36 16.27
CA VAL A 137 -8.29 -7.21 15.71
C VAL A 137 -7.42 -8.40 16.11
N ASP A 138 -7.67 -9.55 15.48
CA ASP A 138 -6.80 -10.72 15.59
C ASP A 138 -5.59 -10.56 14.65
N PRO A 139 -4.36 -10.41 15.17
CA PRO A 139 -3.17 -10.22 14.33
C PRO A 139 -2.91 -11.38 13.37
N LEU A 140 -3.31 -12.62 13.73
CA LEU A 140 -3.12 -13.79 12.86
C LEU A 140 -4.02 -13.74 11.62
N THR A 141 -5.14 -13.03 11.70
CA THR A 141 -6.10 -12.89 10.60
C THR A 141 -5.91 -11.58 9.86
N VAL A 142 -5.83 -10.46 10.58
CA VAL A 142 -5.79 -9.12 9.98
C VAL A 142 -4.47 -8.87 9.25
N VAL A 143 -3.32 -9.28 9.79
CA VAL A 143 -2.02 -9.01 9.16
C VAL A 143 -1.87 -9.72 7.81
N PRO A 144 -2.14 -11.03 7.66
CA PRO A 144 -2.03 -11.68 6.35
C PRO A 144 -3.02 -11.13 5.32
N LEU A 145 -4.27 -10.89 5.71
CA LEU A 145 -5.28 -10.31 4.84
C LEU A 145 -4.86 -8.92 4.36
N LEU A 146 -4.39 -8.07 5.27
CA LEU A 146 -3.91 -6.72 4.93
C LEU A 146 -2.74 -6.78 3.94
N VAL A 147 -1.71 -7.57 4.25
CA VAL A 147 -0.49 -7.68 3.43
C VAL A 147 -0.82 -8.18 2.02
N LEU A 148 -1.66 -9.20 1.88
CA LEU A 148 -2.09 -9.71 0.58
C LEU A 148 -2.92 -8.69 -0.18
N THR A 149 -3.80 -7.96 0.52
CA THR A 149 -4.65 -6.93 -0.09
C THR A 149 -3.81 -5.78 -0.65
N ILE A 150 -2.88 -5.22 0.14
CA ILE A 150 -2.07 -4.08 -0.30
C ILE A 150 -1.03 -4.45 -1.35
N LEU A 151 -0.79 -5.74 -1.59
CA LEU A 151 0.10 -6.22 -2.66
C LEU A 151 -0.36 -5.77 -4.04
N SER A 152 -1.68 -5.67 -4.27
CA SER A 152 -2.21 -5.12 -5.51
C SER A 152 -1.89 -3.62 -5.66
N ALA A 153 -1.92 -2.86 -4.56
CA ALA A 153 -1.53 -1.44 -4.56
C ALA A 153 -0.02 -1.25 -4.80
N VAL A 154 0.83 -2.14 -4.27
CA VAL A 154 2.27 -2.19 -4.59
C VAL A 154 2.49 -2.41 -6.09
N GLY A 155 1.73 -3.34 -6.70
CA GLY A 155 1.75 -3.57 -8.14
C GLY A 155 1.46 -2.30 -8.95
N LEU A 156 0.39 -1.58 -8.60
CA LEU A 156 0.10 -0.28 -9.20
C LEU A 156 1.21 0.75 -8.95
N GLY A 157 1.77 0.77 -7.74
CA GLY A 157 2.90 1.64 -7.38
C GLY A 157 4.10 1.41 -8.31
N PHE A 158 4.39 0.17 -8.69
CA PHE A 158 5.44 -0.14 -9.66
C PHE A 158 5.14 0.38 -11.07
N VAL A 159 3.89 0.31 -11.53
CA VAL A 159 3.49 0.91 -12.83
C VAL A 159 3.80 2.40 -12.82
N PHE A 160 3.35 3.11 -11.79
CA PHE A 160 3.56 4.55 -11.66
C PHE A 160 5.03 4.92 -11.43
N ALA A 161 5.79 4.10 -10.71
CA ALA A 161 7.23 4.26 -10.57
C ALA A 161 7.96 4.16 -11.93
N GLY A 162 7.46 3.33 -12.84
CA GLY A 162 8.00 3.22 -14.20
C GLY A 162 7.60 4.41 -15.07
N LEU A 163 6.35 4.85 -14.95
CA LEU A 163 5.83 6.01 -15.69
C LEU A 163 6.52 7.30 -15.27
N SER A 164 6.84 7.47 -13.98
CA SER A 164 7.50 8.67 -13.47
C SER A 164 8.90 8.86 -14.07
N LEU A 165 9.63 7.76 -14.30
CA LEU A 165 10.91 7.78 -15.00
C LEU A 165 10.81 8.20 -16.47
N LEU A 166 9.68 7.91 -17.13
CA LEU A 166 9.50 8.17 -18.56
C LEU A 166 8.97 9.57 -18.83
N TYR A 167 7.91 9.96 -18.13
CA TYR A 167 7.16 11.18 -18.44
C TYR A 167 7.59 12.38 -17.61
N LYS A 168 8.22 12.16 -16.45
CA LYS A 168 8.55 13.17 -15.43
C LYS A 168 7.28 13.91 -14.94
N ARG A 169 7.28 14.34 -13.69
CA ARG A 169 6.19 15.12 -13.08
C ARG A 169 4.77 14.52 -13.23
N ILE A 170 4.60 13.25 -12.87
CA ILE A 170 3.29 12.58 -12.89
C ILE A 170 2.61 12.56 -11.52
N GLU A 171 3.07 13.40 -10.57
CA GLU A 171 2.60 13.38 -9.19
C GLU A 171 1.08 13.58 -9.11
N ASN A 172 0.54 14.51 -9.92
CA ASN A 172 -0.90 14.75 -9.96
C ASN A 172 -1.68 13.52 -10.47
N VAL A 173 -1.16 12.82 -11.49
CA VAL A 173 -1.79 11.59 -11.99
C VAL A 173 -1.71 10.48 -10.94
N SER A 174 -0.59 10.40 -10.23
CA SER A 174 -0.40 9.47 -9.12
C SER A 174 -1.36 9.76 -7.96
N GLN A 175 -1.64 11.04 -7.67
CA GLN A 175 -2.62 11.46 -6.67
C GLN A 175 -4.05 11.08 -7.06
N LEU A 176 -4.41 11.15 -8.35
CA LEU A 176 -5.74 10.71 -8.80
C LEU A 176 -6.00 9.21 -8.53
N MET A 177 -4.94 8.39 -8.51
CA MET A 177 -5.05 6.97 -8.17
C MET A 177 -5.52 6.76 -6.72
N GLN A 178 -5.18 7.67 -5.79
CA GLN A 178 -5.64 7.60 -4.40
C GLN A 178 -7.16 7.66 -4.30
N PHE A 179 -7.82 8.51 -5.09
CA PHE A 179 -9.29 8.58 -5.13
C PHE A 179 -9.92 7.30 -5.69
N SER A 180 -9.22 6.64 -6.62
CA SER A 180 -9.64 5.33 -7.12
C SER A 180 -9.62 4.29 -6.00
N PHE A 181 -8.61 4.31 -5.12
CA PHE A 181 -8.58 3.41 -3.95
C PHE A 181 -9.74 3.64 -2.99
N ILE A 182 -10.10 4.90 -2.74
CA ILE A 182 -11.28 5.23 -1.92
C ILE A 182 -12.53 4.58 -2.51
N ALA A 183 -12.76 4.75 -3.82
CA ALA A 183 -13.90 4.15 -4.50
C ALA A 183 -13.86 2.61 -4.44
N LEU A 184 -12.70 1.99 -4.67
CA LEU A 184 -12.53 0.53 -4.68
C LEU A 184 -12.67 -0.12 -3.30
N ILE A 185 -12.37 0.61 -2.23
CA ILE A 185 -12.53 0.15 -0.84
C ILE A 185 -13.98 0.35 -0.36
N ALA A 186 -14.65 1.41 -0.83
CA ALA A 186 -16.04 1.70 -0.47
C ALA A 186 -17.06 0.88 -1.29
N ALA A 187 -16.76 0.58 -2.56
CA ALA A 187 -17.64 -0.13 -3.49
C ALA A 187 -17.97 -1.62 -3.21
N PRO A 188 -17.11 -2.45 -2.57
CA PRO A 188 -17.39 -3.88 -2.41
C PRO A 188 -18.62 -4.15 -1.56
N ALA A 189 -19.02 -3.22 -0.69
CA ALA A 189 -20.26 -3.30 0.07
C ALA A 189 -21.53 -3.06 -0.77
N ALA A 190 -21.39 -2.56 -2.01
CA ALA A 190 -22.50 -2.04 -2.80
C ALA A 190 -22.82 -2.83 -4.09
N VAL A 191 -21.92 -3.67 -4.60
CA VAL A 191 -22.12 -4.34 -5.91
C VAL A 191 -21.51 -5.75 -5.97
N ASP A 192 -22.38 -6.77 -5.99
CA ASP A 192 -22.02 -8.17 -6.24
C ASP A 192 -21.76 -8.41 -7.75
N SER A 193 -20.56 -8.04 -8.22
CA SER A 193 -20.13 -8.31 -9.60
C SER A 193 -18.74 -8.98 -9.61
N PRO A 194 -18.55 -10.07 -10.39
CA PRO A 194 -17.23 -10.70 -10.55
C PRO A 194 -16.15 -9.74 -11.03
N ALA A 195 -16.52 -8.72 -11.81
CA ALA A 195 -15.60 -7.71 -12.30
C ALA A 195 -15.03 -6.83 -11.19
N ILE A 196 -15.82 -6.54 -10.14
CA ILE A 196 -15.42 -5.71 -9.02
C ILE A 196 -14.50 -6.48 -8.08
N VAL A 197 -14.77 -7.76 -7.87
CA VAL A 197 -13.91 -8.67 -7.10
C VAL A 197 -12.50 -8.77 -7.71
N ALA A 198 -12.39 -8.67 -9.04
CA ALA A 198 -11.11 -8.69 -9.75
C ALA A 198 -10.34 -7.36 -9.63
N LEU A 199 -10.97 -6.27 -9.18
CA LEU A 199 -10.30 -4.99 -9.02
C LEU A 199 -9.31 -5.02 -7.84
N PRO A 200 -8.28 -4.16 -7.86
CA PRO A 200 -7.30 -4.13 -6.78
C PRO A 200 -7.99 -3.65 -5.50
N LEU A 201 -7.55 -4.15 -4.35
CA LEU A 201 -8.08 -3.84 -3.01
C LEU A 201 -9.52 -4.31 -2.72
N SER A 202 -10.39 -4.44 -3.73
CA SER A 202 -11.83 -4.65 -3.52
C SER A 202 -12.14 -5.96 -2.78
N HIS A 203 -11.67 -7.11 -3.29
CA HIS A 203 -11.89 -8.39 -2.63
C HIS A 203 -11.29 -8.44 -1.22
N GLY A 204 -10.09 -7.90 -1.07
CA GLY A 204 -9.40 -7.85 0.22
C GLY A 204 -10.10 -6.95 1.25
N SER A 205 -10.69 -5.83 0.81
CA SER A 205 -11.50 -4.98 1.68
C SER A 205 -12.74 -5.68 2.22
N ALA A 206 -13.42 -6.50 1.41
CA ALA A 206 -14.58 -7.27 1.87
C ALA A 206 -14.18 -8.31 2.94
N LEU A 207 -13.07 -9.02 2.72
CA LEU A 207 -12.53 -9.99 3.70
C LEU A 207 -12.07 -9.31 4.99
N LEU A 208 -11.39 -8.17 4.87
CA LEU A 208 -10.90 -7.42 6.02
C LEU A 208 -12.06 -6.84 6.86
N SER A 209 -13.11 -6.33 6.20
CA SER A 209 -14.34 -5.92 6.87
C SER A 209 -14.96 -7.07 7.65
N ARG A 210 -15.24 -8.22 7.01
CA ARG A 210 -15.80 -9.40 7.71
C ARG A 210 -14.94 -9.88 8.88
N ALA A 211 -13.61 -9.88 8.72
CA ALA A 211 -12.70 -10.27 9.79
C ALA A 211 -12.75 -9.30 10.99
N MET A 212 -12.85 -8.00 10.73
CA MET A 212 -12.79 -6.96 11.76
C MET A 212 -14.15 -6.62 12.39
N THR A 213 -15.24 -6.69 11.64
CA THR A 213 -16.61 -6.43 12.16
C THR A 213 -17.21 -7.69 12.76
N ASP A 214 -17.13 -8.80 12.05
CA ASP A 214 -17.84 -10.04 12.42
C ASP A 214 -16.93 -11.01 13.18
N GLY A 215 -15.63 -10.72 13.27
CA GLY A 215 -14.65 -11.54 13.99
C GLY A 215 -14.28 -12.85 13.30
N VAL A 216 -14.57 -12.98 12.00
CA VAL A 216 -14.25 -14.18 11.21
C VAL A 216 -12.75 -14.40 11.15
N ARG A 217 -12.31 -15.60 11.52
CA ARG A 217 -10.89 -15.95 11.57
C ARG A 217 -10.36 -16.40 10.21
N LEU A 218 -9.05 -16.33 10.00
CA LEU A 218 -8.42 -16.65 8.70
C LEU A 218 -8.81 -18.04 8.16
N TRP A 219 -8.89 -19.04 9.03
CA TRP A 219 -9.23 -20.42 8.68
C TRP A 219 -10.73 -20.68 8.50
N GLU A 220 -11.59 -19.73 8.85
CA GLU A 220 -13.04 -19.81 8.65
C GLU A 220 -13.45 -19.29 7.26
N PHE A 221 -12.56 -18.55 6.59
CA PHE A 221 -12.80 -18.10 5.22
C PHE A 221 -12.75 -19.28 4.23
N PRO A 222 -13.62 -19.27 3.20
CA PRO A 222 -13.54 -20.24 2.11
C PRO A 222 -12.17 -20.21 1.43
N VAL A 223 -11.61 -21.39 1.16
CA VAL A 223 -10.30 -21.53 0.48
C VAL A 223 -10.29 -20.82 -0.88
N LEU A 224 -11.44 -20.81 -1.58
CA LEU A 224 -11.58 -20.09 -2.84
C LEU A 224 -11.43 -18.57 -2.67
N GLU A 225 -12.03 -17.98 -1.64
CA GLU A 225 -11.90 -16.54 -1.37
C GLU A 225 -10.46 -16.16 -1.04
N LEU A 226 -9.77 -16.97 -0.23
CA LEU A 226 -8.35 -16.75 0.07
C LEU A 226 -7.47 -16.95 -1.16
N GLY A 227 -7.77 -17.96 -1.98
CA GLY A 227 -7.07 -18.22 -3.24
C GLY A 227 -7.22 -17.07 -4.23
N LEU A 228 -8.43 -16.49 -4.34
CA LEU A 228 -8.68 -15.31 -5.16
C LEU A 228 -7.93 -14.08 -4.63
N LEU A 229 -7.85 -13.89 -3.31
CA LEU A 229 -7.06 -12.81 -2.71
C LEU A 229 -5.58 -12.92 -3.07
N VAL A 230 -5.00 -14.12 -2.88
CA VAL A 230 -3.59 -14.40 -3.21
C VAL A 230 -3.37 -14.22 -4.72
N GLY A 231 -4.26 -14.78 -5.55
CA GLY A 231 -4.19 -14.67 -7.00
C GLY A 231 -4.23 -13.22 -7.48
N ASN A 232 -5.16 -12.42 -6.95
CA ASN A 232 -5.32 -11.00 -7.28
C ASN A 232 -4.06 -10.20 -6.87
N GLY A 233 -3.62 -10.33 -5.61
CA GLY A 233 -2.43 -9.62 -5.12
C GLY A 233 -1.17 -9.95 -5.92
N LEU A 234 -0.92 -11.24 -6.19
CA LEU A 234 0.23 -11.67 -7.00
C LEU A 234 0.12 -11.24 -8.46
N ALA A 235 -1.08 -11.32 -9.06
CA ALA A 235 -1.29 -10.90 -10.45
C ALA A 235 -0.96 -9.42 -10.64
N TYR A 236 -1.50 -8.54 -9.79
CA TYR A 236 -1.19 -7.11 -9.87
C TYR A 236 0.28 -6.80 -9.59
N LEU A 237 0.90 -7.49 -8.61
CA LEU A 237 2.32 -7.32 -8.34
C LEU A 237 3.18 -7.71 -9.54
N LEU A 238 2.91 -8.86 -10.16
CA LEU A 238 3.64 -9.36 -11.32
C LEU A 238 3.46 -8.44 -12.52
N VAL A 239 2.21 -8.05 -12.83
CA VAL A 239 1.92 -7.10 -13.90
C VAL A 239 2.63 -5.77 -13.66
N GLY A 240 2.59 -5.26 -12.43
CA GLY A 240 3.30 -4.05 -12.03
C GLY A 240 4.80 -4.13 -12.20
N ALA A 241 5.42 -5.21 -11.72
CA ALA A 241 6.86 -5.44 -11.84
C ALA A 241 7.32 -5.59 -13.31
N VAL A 242 6.52 -6.26 -14.14
CA VAL A 242 6.78 -6.38 -15.58
C VAL A 242 6.65 -5.01 -16.26
N ALA A 243 5.57 -4.28 -15.99
CA ALA A 243 5.35 -2.94 -16.52
C ALA A 243 6.49 -2.00 -16.14
N PHE A 244 6.90 -1.99 -14.87
CA PHE A 244 8.07 -1.25 -14.39
C PHE A 244 9.32 -1.61 -15.19
N SER A 245 9.61 -2.90 -15.36
CA SER A 245 10.79 -3.38 -16.09
C SER A 245 10.77 -2.99 -17.57
N VAL A 246 9.61 -2.92 -18.20
CA VAL A 246 9.43 -2.48 -19.60
C VAL A 246 9.63 -0.96 -19.70
N LEU A 247 9.01 -0.20 -18.82
CA LEU A 247 9.09 1.27 -18.79
C LEU A 247 10.51 1.75 -18.50
N VAL A 248 11.20 1.12 -17.54
CA VAL A 248 12.62 1.37 -17.24
C VAL A 248 13.50 1.11 -18.47
N ARG A 249 13.29 0.00 -19.18
CA ARG A 249 14.04 -0.30 -20.40
C ARG A 249 13.79 0.75 -21.48
N ARG A 250 12.56 1.23 -21.61
CA ARG A 250 12.19 2.30 -22.55
C ARG A 250 12.83 3.63 -22.18
N ALA A 251 12.77 4.03 -20.90
CA ALA A 251 13.40 5.25 -20.40
C ALA A 251 14.92 5.25 -20.65
N ARG A 252 15.58 4.09 -20.52
CA ARG A 252 17.02 3.97 -20.81
C ARG A 252 17.33 4.16 -22.29
N LYS A 253 16.56 3.51 -23.17
CA LYS A 253 16.74 3.66 -24.63
C LYS A 253 16.56 5.11 -25.10
N LEU A 254 15.72 5.88 -24.42
CA LEU A 254 15.46 7.29 -24.73
C LEU A 254 16.45 8.25 -24.06
N GLY A 255 17.36 7.76 -23.21
CA GLY A 255 18.34 8.62 -22.52
C GLY A 255 17.75 9.60 -21.50
N VAL A 256 16.50 9.41 -21.07
CA VAL A 256 15.77 10.39 -20.22
C VAL A 256 16.11 10.31 -18.72
N MET A 257 16.98 9.38 -18.31
CA MET A 257 17.30 9.11 -16.90
C MET A 257 18.27 10.12 -16.26
N GLY A 258 19.17 10.73 -17.05
CA GLY A 258 20.23 11.61 -16.53
C GLY A 258 19.81 13.07 -16.33
N HIS A 259 18.56 13.42 -16.63
CA HIS A 259 18.04 14.79 -16.51
C HIS A 259 16.85 14.79 -15.57
N TYR A 260 17.06 15.03 -14.27
CA TYR A 260 15.98 15.18 -13.29
C TYR A 260 16.05 16.54 -12.60
#